data_AF-A0AAV6L6T4-F1
#
_entry.id   AF-A0AAV6L6T4-F1
#
_cell.length_a   1.000
_cell.length_b   1.000
_cell.length_c   1.000
_cell.angle_alpha   90.00
_cell.angle_beta   90.00
_cell.angle_gamma   90.00
#
_symmetry.space_group_name_H-M   'P 1'
#
loop_
_entity.id
_entity.type
_entity.pdbx_description
1 polymer ?
#
loop_
_entity_poly.entity_id
_entity_poly.type
_entity_poly.pdbx_seq_one_letter_code
_entity_poly.pdbx_strand_id
1 'polypeptide(L)'
;MYAMSFCSIVWFLRPDIVPGLAKVDSPRFQVKKKQFFCNFMTIMLFGAIGTLISFAIVSFGAMNFFKNMNIGSLEIADYFAIGAIFSATDSVCTLQVLNQDETPLLYCLVFREGLVNDATSVVLFNAIQSFDVSHIKTSIVLQFVGNFLYLLLSSTVLGVVAGLLSAYIIKKLYFGRCNSPMRAIEMVQLQTLLIDREVALMMLMAYLSYMLAELFYLSAILTVFFCRIVMSHYTWHNVTESSRVTTKHAFATLSFVCEIFIFLYVGMDALDIEKWRFVRDSPGTSIVVSSILMGLVLIGRADFVFPLSFISNLTRKTLYEKIGLKQQV
;
A
#
# COMPACT_ATOMS: atom_id res chain seq x y z
N MET A 1 -13.83 -1.37 -11.34
CA MET A 1 -13.16 -0.21 -10.71
C MET A 1 -13.68 0.07 -9.30
N TYR A 2 -14.96 0.43 -9.09
CA TYR A 2 -15.48 0.81 -7.75
C TYR A 2 -15.39 -0.27 -6.66
N ALA A 3 -15.58 -1.56 -6.98
CA ALA A 3 -15.44 -2.65 -6.01
C ALA A 3 -13.97 -2.82 -5.54
N MET A 4 -13.01 -2.67 -6.46
CA MET A 4 -11.58 -2.65 -6.13
C MET A 4 -11.22 -1.42 -5.30
N SER A 5 -11.78 -0.24 -5.61
CA SER A 5 -11.58 0.99 -4.82
C SER A 5 -12.04 0.82 -3.36
N PHE A 6 -13.22 0.21 -3.13
CA PHE A 6 -13.70 -0.07 -1.78
C PHE A 6 -12.80 -1.06 -1.04
N CYS A 7 -12.42 -2.17 -1.69
CA CYS A 7 -11.51 -3.16 -1.11
C CYS A 7 -10.16 -2.55 -0.74
N SER A 8 -9.60 -1.68 -1.58
CA SER A 8 -8.37 -0.96 -1.29
C SER A 8 -8.53 -0.01 -0.11
N ILE A 9 -9.61 0.76 -0.02
CA ILE A 9 -9.86 1.66 1.13
C ILE A 9 -9.93 0.85 2.43
N VAL A 10 -10.69 -0.25 2.44
CA VAL A 10 -10.83 -1.14 3.59
C VAL A 10 -9.50 -1.79 3.97
N TRP A 11 -8.78 -2.29 2.98
CA TRP A 11 -7.49 -2.94 3.19
C TRP A 11 -6.50 -1.95 3.77
N PHE A 12 -6.41 -0.75 3.19
CA PHE A 12 -5.58 0.29 3.75
C PHE A 12 -6.04 0.65 5.14
N LEU A 13 -7.34 0.65 5.48
CA LEU A 13 -7.87 0.88 6.83
C LEU A 13 -7.46 -0.18 7.88
N ARG A 14 -6.94 -1.34 7.46
CA ARG A 14 -6.63 -2.48 8.35
C ARG A 14 -5.63 -2.08 9.45
N PRO A 15 -6.05 -2.06 10.72
CA PRO A 15 -5.34 -1.42 11.80
C PRO A 15 -3.90 -1.89 12.03
N ASP A 16 -3.59 -3.14 11.72
CA ASP A 16 -2.25 -3.71 11.86
C ASP A 16 -1.19 -3.04 10.95
N ILE A 17 -1.61 -2.32 9.90
CA ILE A 17 -0.77 -1.59 8.92
C ILE A 17 0.06 -0.45 9.53
N VAL A 18 -0.46 0.26 10.53
CA VAL A 18 0.32 1.26 11.27
C VAL A 18 0.35 0.81 12.72
N PRO A 19 1.54 0.65 13.35
CA PRO A 19 1.65 0.18 14.73
C PRO A 19 1.16 1.26 15.69
N GLY A 20 -0.15 1.44 15.78
CA GLY A 20 -0.89 2.01 16.90
C GLY A 20 -1.86 1.00 17.51
N LEU A 21 -2.09 -0.13 16.83
CA LEU A 21 -3.30 -0.94 17.00
C LEU A 21 -3.07 -2.38 17.49
N ALA A 22 -1.85 -2.74 17.85
CA ALA A 22 -1.56 -4.02 18.49
C ALA A 22 -1.21 -3.82 19.97
N LYS A 23 -2.10 -4.34 20.83
CA LYS A 23 -1.96 -4.66 22.26
C LYS A 23 -1.31 -3.60 23.17
N VAL A 24 -2.19 -2.93 23.91
CA VAL A 24 -2.10 -2.64 25.37
C VAL A 24 -0.68 -2.55 25.94
N ASP A 25 -0.25 -1.32 26.21
CA ASP A 25 0.59 -0.90 27.35
C ASP A 25 1.65 -1.88 27.88
N SER A 26 2.43 -2.50 27.00
CA SER A 26 3.68 -3.15 27.39
C SER A 26 4.87 -2.28 26.98
N PRO A 27 5.90 -2.11 27.83
CA PRO A 27 7.09 -1.31 27.51
C PRO A 27 7.80 -1.79 26.24
N ARG A 28 7.60 -3.07 25.86
CA ARG A 28 8.09 -3.71 24.63
C ARG A 28 7.47 -3.12 23.34
N PHE A 29 6.27 -2.53 23.40
CA PHE A 29 5.55 -1.97 22.25
C PHE A 29 5.95 -0.52 21.93
N GLN A 30 6.32 0.27 22.95
CA GLN A 30 6.84 1.64 22.73
C GLN A 30 8.15 1.62 21.93
N VAL A 31 8.97 0.59 22.10
CA VAL A 31 10.20 0.36 21.32
C VAL A 31 9.87 0.10 19.83
N LYS A 32 8.81 -0.68 19.54
CA LYS A 32 8.34 -0.98 18.16
C LYS A 32 7.78 0.27 17.44
N LYS A 33 7.12 1.19 18.15
CA LYS A 33 6.65 2.50 17.61
C LYS A 33 7.81 3.46 17.32
N LYS A 34 8.81 3.55 18.20
CA LYS A 34 9.98 4.41 17.98
C LYS A 34 10.80 3.94 16.77
N GLN A 35 10.92 2.62 16.61
CA GLN A 35 11.61 2.00 15.48
C GLN A 35 10.84 2.12 14.14
N PHE A 36 9.52 2.38 14.17
CA PHE A 36 8.71 2.75 12.98
C PHE A 36 9.20 4.08 12.38
N PHE A 37 9.28 5.13 13.20
CA PHE A 37 9.63 6.46 12.71
C PHE A 37 11.13 6.59 12.43
N CYS A 38 11.98 5.91 13.20
CA CYS A 38 13.42 5.88 12.93
C CYS A 38 13.76 5.25 11.58
N ASN A 39 12.94 4.32 11.07
CA ASN A 39 13.20 3.59 9.82
C ASN A 39 12.24 3.95 8.68
N PHE A 40 11.40 4.98 8.86
CA PHE A 40 10.44 5.41 7.85
C PHE A 40 11.13 5.75 6.52
N MET A 41 12.29 6.41 6.58
CA MET A 41 13.09 6.71 5.38
C MET A 41 13.56 5.45 4.66
N THR A 42 13.92 4.40 5.39
CA THR A 42 14.30 3.11 4.78
C THR A 42 13.09 2.44 4.13
N ILE A 43 11.93 2.45 4.79
CA ILE A 43 10.69 1.88 4.23
C ILE A 43 10.29 2.61 2.94
N MET A 44 10.33 3.94 2.92
CA MET A 44 10.06 4.74 1.71
C MET A 44 11.09 4.47 0.62
N LEU A 45 12.36 4.30 0.98
CA LEU A 45 13.42 3.96 0.03
C LEU A 45 13.15 2.60 -0.65
N PHE A 46 12.90 1.54 0.12
CA PHE A 46 12.59 0.21 -0.44
C PHE A 46 11.26 0.19 -1.19
N GLY A 47 10.19 0.75 -0.60
CA GLY A 47 8.84 0.69 -1.16
C GLY A 47 8.60 1.61 -2.36
N ALA A 48 9.24 2.78 -2.46
CA ALA A 48 9.07 3.68 -3.60
C ALA A 48 10.20 3.55 -4.63
N ILE A 49 11.47 3.51 -4.20
CA ILE A 49 12.59 3.40 -5.15
C ILE A 49 12.75 1.96 -5.64
N GLY A 50 12.62 0.97 -4.75
CA GLY A 50 12.72 -0.44 -5.14
C GLY A 50 11.66 -0.85 -6.17
N THR A 51 10.48 -0.23 -6.12
CA THR A 51 9.38 -0.49 -7.05
C THR A 51 9.58 0.18 -8.38
N LEU A 52 10.15 1.40 -8.41
CA LEU A 52 10.59 2.04 -9.65
C LEU A 52 11.71 1.23 -10.35
N ILE A 53 12.66 0.69 -9.58
CA ILE A 53 13.72 -0.18 -10.11
C ILE A 53 13.11 -1.47 -10.67
N SER A 54 12.26 -2.15 -9.90
CA SER A 54 11.57 -3.37 -10.36
C SER A 54 10.73 -3.13 -11.61
N PHE A 55 9.97 -2.04 -11.62
CA PHE A 55 9.20 -1.60 -12.78
C PHE A 55 10.06 -1.47 -14.02
N ALA A 56 11.18 -0.73 -13.92
CA ALA A 56 12.06 -0.51 -15.06
C ALA A 56 12.62 -1.84 -15.59
N ILE A 57 13.11 -2.72 -14.71
CA ILE A 57 13.67 -4.02 -15.09
C ILE A 57 12.63 -4.90 -15.76
N VAL A 58 11.44 -5.03 -15.17
CA VAL A 58 10.37 -5.88 -15.73
C VAL A 58 9.85 -5.29 -17.05
N SER A 59 9.63 -3.98 -17.15
CA SER A 59 9.13 -3.36 -18.38
C SER A 59 10.12 -3.42 -19.53
N PHE A 60 11.37 -3.02 -19.32
CA PHE A 60 12.39 -3.09 -20.38
C PHE A 60 12.75 -4.53 -20.72
N GLY A 61 12.79 -5.42 -19.72
CA GLY A 61 12.96 -6.85 -19.92
C GLY A 61 11.84 -7.45 -20.77
N ALA A 62 10.58 -7.22 -20.39
CA ALA A 62 9.41 -7.69 -21.14
C ALA A 62 9.42 -7.14 -22.57
N MET A 63 9.75 -5.85 -22.76
CA MET A 63 9.85 -5.26 -24.10
C MET A 63 10.91 -5.97 -24.97
N ASN A 64 12.07 -6.31 -24.42
CA ASN A 64 13.13 -6.99 -25.18
C ASN A 64 12.77 -8.45 -25.50
N PHE A 65 12.28 -9.20 -24.51
CA PHE A 65 11.99 -10.62 -24.70
C PHE A 65 10.71 -10.86 -25.51
N PHE A 66 9.63 -10.11 -25.27
CA PHE A 66 8.36 -10.35 -25.94
C PHE A 66 8.36 -9.86 -27.38
N LYS A 67 9.10 -8.79 -27.71
CA LYS A 67 9.33 -8.39 -29.10
C LYS A 67 10.02 -9.49 -29.90
N ASN A 68 11.01 -10.14 -29.30
CA ASN A 68 11.74 -11.24 -29.94
C ASN A 68 10.86 -12.50 -30.15
N MET A 69 9.78 -12.64 -29.39
CA MET A 69 8.87 -13.79 -29.45
C MET A 69 7.65 -13.57 -30.36
N ASN A 70 7.52 -12.41 -31.02
CA ASN A 70 6.38 -12.06 -31.88
C ASN A 70 5.00 -12.28 -31.22
N ILE A 71 4.90 -12.00 -29.91
CA ILE A 71 3.64 -12.12 -29.16
C ILE A 71 2.80 -10.87 -29.43
N GLY A 72 2.10 -10.86 -30.57
CA GLY A 72 1.19 -9.79 -30.97
C GLY A 72 1.84 -8.42 -31.15
N SER A 73 1.03 -7.44 -31.55
CA SER A 73 1.43 -6.03 -31.62
C SER A 73 1.09 -5.34 -30.30
N LEU A 74 1.94 -5.50 -29.28
CA LEU A 74 1.81 -4.78 -28.02
C LEU A 74 2.38 -3.35 -28.16
N GLU A 75 1.67 -2.39 -27.59
CA GLU A 75 2.14 -1.01 -27.51
C GLU A 75 3.15 -0.84 -26.37
N ILE A 76 3.89 0.28 -26.39
CA ILE A 76 4.85 0.59 -25.32
C ILE A 76 4.16 0.76 -23.96
N ALA A 77 2.94 1.29 -23.97
CA ALA A 77 2.10 1.43 -22.78
C ALA A 77 1.80 0.06 -22.14
N ASP A 78 1.61 -1.00 -22.93
CA ASP A 78 1.33 -2.35 -22.41
C ASP A 78 2.54 -2.92 -21.66
N TYR A 79 3.76 -2.73 -22.18
CA TYR A 79 4.98 -3.17 -21.49
C TYR A 79 5.21 -2.42 -20.17
N PHE A 80 4.88 -1.12 -20.13
CA PHE A 80 4.91 -0.37 -18.88
C PHE A 80 3.80 -0.83 -17.92
N ALA A 81 2.59 -1.07 -18.41
CA ALA A 81 1.50 -1.60 -17.58
C ALA A 81 1.88 -2.95 -16.94
N ILE A 82 2.49 -3.87 -17.70
CA ILE A 82 3.01 -5.14 -17.18
C ILE A 82 4.02 -4.90 -16.06
N GLY A 83 5.02 -4.04 -16.27
CA GLY A 83 6.01 -3.75 -15.22
C GLY A 83 5.39 -3.12 -13.98
N ALA A 84 4.39 -2.25 -14.13
CA ALA A 84 3.72 -1.62 -13.00
C ALA A 84 2.97 -2.67 -12.16
N ILE A 85 2.23 -3.57 -12.82
CA ILE A 85 1.49 -4.66 -12.16
C ILE A 85 2.44 -5.61 -11.42
N PHE A 86 3.51 -6.07 -12.07
CA PHE A 86 4.46 -7.01 -11.48
C PHE A 86 5.48 -6.39 -10.51
N SER A 87 5.55 -5.05 -10.41
CA SER A 87 6.37 -4.38 -9.38
C SER A 87 5.74 -4.49 -7.98
N ALA A 88 4.41 -4.51 -7.92
CA ALA A 88 3.64 -4.79 -6.71
C ALA A 88 3.93 -6.21 -6.23
N THR A 89 4.28 -6.36 -4.96
CA THR A 89 4.49 -7.69 -4.36
C THR A 89 3.74 -7.79 -3.07
N ASP A 90 2.91 -8.80 -3.00
CA ASP A 90 2.25 -9.17 -1.77
C ASP A 90 3.21 -9.94 -0.85
N SER A 91 3.30 -9.49 0.40
CA SER A 91 4.12 -10.12 1.44
C SER A 91 3.30 -10.96 2.42
N VAL A 92 1.97 -11.04 2.27
CA VAL A 92 1.08 -11.71 3.23
C VAL A 92 1.50 -13.16 3.51
N CYS A 93 1.79 -13.96 2.49
CA CYS A 93 2.25 -15.36 2.68
C CYS A 93 3.58 -15.44 3.42
N THR A 94 4.53 -14.55 3.12
CA THR A 94 5.84 -14.54 3.80
C THR A 94 5.72 -14.13 5.27
N LEU A 95 4.80 -13.22 5.58
CA LEU A 95 4.54 -12.75 6.94
C LEU A 95 3.83 -13.78 7.81
N GLN A 96 3.16 -14.78 7.23
CA GLN A 96 2.58 -15.90 7.97
C GLN A 96 3.65 -16.86 8.50
N VAL A 97 4.78 -16.98 7.79
CA VAL A 97 5.90 -17.84 8.19
C VAL A 97 6.85 -17.10 9.14
N LEU A 98 6.92 -15.77 9.03
CA LEU A 98 7.83 -14.96 9.82
C LEU A 98 7.30 -14.69 11.25
N ASN A 99 8.04 -15.15 12.26
CA ASN A 99 7.70 -14.89 13.66
C ASN A 99 7.99 -13.44 14.07
N GLN A 100 6.95 -12.71 14.48
CA GLN A 100 7.05 -11.33 14.98
C GLN A 100 7.93 -11.18 16.24
N ASP A 101 8.10 -12.26 17.01
CA ASP A 101 8.85 -12.25 18.26
C ASP A 101 10.34 -12.51 18.04
N GLU A 102 10.71 -13.26 17.00
CA GLU A 102 12.11 -13.57 16.67
C GLU A 102 12.76 -12.44 15.86
N THR A 103 12.05 -11.86 14.90
CA THR A 103 12.60 -10.81 14.00
C THR A 103 11.67 -9.61 13.81
N PRO A 104 11.40 -8.83 14.89
CA PRO A 104 10.41 -7.74 14.86
C PRO A 104 10.76 -6.63 13.85
N LEU A 105 12.04 -6.37 13.59
CA LEU A 105 12.47 -5.37 12.62
C LEU A 105 12.17 -5.80 11.18
N LEU A 106 12.50 -7.05 10.83
CA LEU A 106 12.31 -7.60 9.50
C LEU A 106 10.82 -7.69 9.16
N TYR A 107 10.03 -8.21 10.10
CA TYR A 107 8.57 -8.24 9.99
C TYR A 107 7.99 -6.85 9.70
N CYS A 108 8.41 -5.84 10.47
CA CYS A 108 7.90 -4.48 10.29
C CYS A 108 8.36 -3.84 8.97
N LEU A 109 9.54 -4.19 8.47
CA LEU A 109 10.09 -3.62 7.24
C LEU A 109 9.41 -4.23 6.01
N VAL A 110 9.37 -5.56 5.91
CA VAL A 110 8.77 -6.29 4.77
C VAL A 110 7.29 -5.96 4.61
N PHE A 111 6.54 -5.99 5.71
CA PHE A 111 5.11 -5.66 5.68
C PHE A 111 4.85 -4.25 5.15
N ARG A 112 5.65 -3.27 5.58
CA ARG A 112 5.44 -1.87 5.18
C ARG A 112 6.03 -1.51 3.84
N GLU A 113 7.12 -2.16 3.44
CA GLU A 113 7.58 -2.10 2.06
C GLU A 113 6.45 -2.53 1.12
N GLY A 114 5.81 -3.68 1.38
CA GLY A 114 4.67 -4.16 0.58
C GLY A 114 3.54 -3.12 0.48
N LEU A 115 3.18 -2.50 1.60
CA LEU A 115 2.16 -1.44 1.63
C LEU A 115 2.50 -0.21 0.79
N VAL A 116 3.73 0.29 0.89
CA VAL A 116 4.20 1.44 0.10
C VAL A 116 4.35 1.05 -1.36
N ASN A 117 4.76 -0.19 -1.62
CA ASN A 117 4.89 -0.74 -2.96
C ASN A 117 3.55 -0.78 -3.69
N ASP A 118 2.52 -1.35 -3.06
CA ASP A 118 1.17 -1.42 -3.63
C ASP A 118 0.61 -0.03 -3.95
N ALA A 119 0.86 0.96 -3.09
CA ALA A 119 0.46 2.34 -3.36
C ALA A 119 1.25 2.96 -4.52
N THR A 120 2.56 2.67 -4.63
CA THR A 120 3.45 3.23 -5.65
C THR A 120 3.17 2.62 -7.03
N SER A 121 2.95 1.31 -7.12
CA SER A 121 2.63 0.60 -8.36
C SER A 121 1.32 1.10 -8.99
N VAL A 122 0.31 1.38 -8.17
CA VAL A 122 -0.96 1.98 -8.63
C VAL A 122 -0.74 3.40 -9.16
N VAL A 123 0.08 4.22 -8.49
CA VAL A 123 0.42 5.57 -8.98
C VAL A 123 1.12 5.47 -10.34
N LEU A 124 2.02 4.51 -10.49
CA LEU A 124 2.74 4.26 -11.72
C LEU A 124 1.80 3.82 -12.84
N PHE A 125 0.86 2.92 -12.54
CA PHE A 125 -0.17 2.48 -13.49
C PHE A 125 -1.08 3.64 -13.93
N ASN A 126 -1.49 4.52 -13.02
CA ASN A 126 -2.26 5.72 -13.36
C ASN A 126 -1.44 6.72 -14.19
N ALA A 127 -0.15 6.89 -13.90
CA ALA A 127 0.74 7.74 -14.69
C ALA A 127 0.88 7.23 -16.13
N ILE A 128 0.91 5.90 -16.33
CA ILE A 128 0.96 5.25 -17.66
C ILE A 128 -0.33 5.48 -18.43
N GLN A 129 -1.50 5.38 -17.80
CA GLN A 129 -2.78 5.64 -18.47
C GLN A 129 -2.94 7.10 -18.92
N SER A 130 -2.33 8.04 -18.21
CA SER A 130 -2.31 9.46 -18.59
C SER A 130 -1.31 9.80 -19.70
N PHE A 131 -0.58 8.81 -20.22
CA PHE A 131 0.51 9.00 -21.17
C PHE A 131 0.01 8.85 -22.62
N ASP A 132 0.19 9.90 -23.42
CA ASP A 132 -0.20 9.92 -24.84
C ASP A 132 1.01 9.56 -25.72
N VAL A 133 0.89 8.50 -26.55
CA VAL A 133 2.02 7.78 -27.17
C VAL A 133 2.44 8.36 -28.53
N SER A 134 1.94 9.53 -28.91
CA SER A 134 2.05 10.00 -30.30
C SER A 134 3.47 10.32 -30.80
N HIS A 135 4.45 10.63 -29.93
CA HIS A 135 5.86 10.77 -30.34
C HIS A 135 6.80 10.41 -29.20
N ILE A 136 7.95 9.77 -29.45
CA ILE A 136 8.96 9.47 -28.42
C ILE A 136 10.13 10.45 -28.56
N LYS A 137 10.25 11.37 -27.61
CA LYS A 137 11.42 12.24 -27.40
C LYS A 137 11.95 12.01 -25.98
N THR A 138 13.24 12.20 -25.74
CA THR A 138 13.87 12.12 -24.40
C THR A 138 13.19 13.03 -23.37
N SER A 139 12.56 14.12 -23.82
CA SER A 139 11.72 15.01 -23.01
C SER A 139 10.54 14.30 -22.33
N ILE A 140 10.09 13.17 -22.87
CA ILE A 140 8.84 12.51 -22.48
C ILE A 140 9.06 11.56 -21.31
N VAL A 141 10.23 10.92 -21.23
CA VAL A 141 10.63 10.19 -20.02
C VAL A 141 10.72 11.15 -18.84
N LEU A 142 11.26 12.35 -19.06
CA LEU A 142 11.33 13.39 -18.03
C LEU A 142 9.93 13.90 -17.64
N GLN A 143 9.02 14.05 -18.61
CA GLN A 143 7.62 14.40 -18.36
C GLN A 143 6.87 13.30 -17.58
N PHE A 144 7.12 12.03 -17.89
CA PHE A 144 6.57 10.89 -17.16
C PHE A 144 7.04 10.87 -15.70
N VAL A 145 8.36 11.00 -15.49
CA VAL A 145 8.94 11.09 -14.14
C VAL A 145 8.39 12.32 -13.40
N GLY A 146 8.25 13.46 -14.08
CA GLY A 146 7.65 14.67 -13.52
C GLY A 146 6.18 14.46 -13.11
N ASN A 147 5.37 13.82 -13.96
CA ASN A 147 3.97 13.51 -13.66
C ASN A 147 3.85 12.52 -12.50
N PHE A 148 4.68 11.48 -12.48
CA PHE A 148 4.75 10.53 -11.37
C PHE A 148 5.10 11.22 -10.05
N LEU A 149 6.14 12.07 -10.03
CA LEU A 149 6.52 12.85 -8.85
C LEU A 149 5.43 13.82 -8.42
N TYR A 150 4.76 14.47 -9.37
CA TYR A 150 3.63 15.36 -9.11
C TYR A 150 2.46 14.61 -8.46
N LEU A 151 2.05 13.46 -9.01
CA LEU A 151 0.99 12.62 -8.45
C LEU A 151 1.38 12.12 -7.05
N LEU A 152 2.62 11.67 -6.87
CA LEU A 152 3.12 11.17 -5.59
C LEU A 152 3.12 12.26 -4.51
N LEU A 153 3.70 13.43 -4.80
CA LEU A 153 3.80 14.53 -3.83
C LEU A 153 2.43 15.15 -3.53
N SER A 154 1.62 15.47 -4.55
CA SER A 154 0.33 16.12 -4.36
C SER A 154 -0.67 15.23 -3.63
N SER A 155 -0.74 13.92 -3.96
CA SER A 155 -1.55 12.96 -3.20
C SER A 155 -1.09 12.81 -1.75
N THR A 156 0.22 12.83 -1.51
CA THR A 156 0.77 12.76 -0.13
C THR A 156 0.33 13.97 0.69
N VAL A 157 0.45 15.19 0.14
CA VAL A 157 0.03 16.42 0.81
C VAL A 157 -1.47 16.40 1.10
N LEU A 158 -2.29 16.05 0.10
CA LEU A 158 -3.75 15.97 0.27
C LEU A 158 -4.13 14.94 1.36
N GLY A 159 -3.48 13.78 1.36
CA GLY A 159 -3.70 12.73 2.36
C GLY A 159 -3.38 13.23 3.76
N VAL A 160 -2.21 13.85 3.94
CA VAL A 160 -1.81 14.41 5.24
C VAL A 160 -2.79 15.46 5.74
N VAL A 161 -3.23 16.38 4.87
CA VAL A 161 -4.21 17.42 5.23
C VAL A 161 -5.55 16.81 5.63
N ALA A 162 -6.06 15.85 4.85
CA ALA A 162 -7.32 15.16 5.16
C ALA A 162 -7.24 14.37 6.48
N GLY A 163 -6.11 13.72 6.74
CA GLY A 163 -5.86 13.00 7.99
C GLY A 163 -5.81 13.94 9.21
N LEU A 164 -5.12 15.08 9.10
CA LEU A 164 -5.09 16.09 10.17
C LEU A 164 -6.47 16.72 10.41
N LEU A 165 -7.22 16.98 9.33
CA LEU A 165 -8.60 17.46 9.42
C LEU A 165 -9.50 16.45 10.16
N SER A 166 -9.34 15.15 9.89
CA SER A 166 -10.07 14.09 10.60
C SER A 166 -9.78 14.10 12.11
N ALA A 167 -8.51 14.25 12.49
CA ALA A 167 -8.08 14.30 13.88
C ALA A 167 -8.64 15.54 14.58
N TYR A 168 -8.66 16.69 13.90
CA TYR A 168 -9.23 17.92 14.42
C TYR A 168 -10.75 17.82 14.63
N ILE A 169 -11.49 17.28 13.67
CA ILE A 169 -12.95 17.08 13.77
C ILE A 169 -13.28 16.20 14.98
N ILE A 170 -12.61 15.05 15.11
CA ILE A 170 -12.86 14.10 16.21
C ILE A 170 -12.50 14.73 17.55
N LYS A 171 -11.36 15.44 17.64
CA LYS A 171 -10.97 16.16 18.86
C LYS A 171 -12.01 17.23 19.26
N LYS A 172 -12.53 18.00 18.29
CA LYS A 172 -13.53 19.06 18.55
C LYS A 172 -14.85 18.47 19.04
N LEU A 173 -15.29 17.35 18.45
CA LEU A 173 -16.49 16.64 18.88
C LEU A 173 -16.35 16.07 20.30
N TYR A 174 -15.15 15.62 20.69
CA TYR A 174 -14.87 15.14 22.04
C TYR A 174 -14.93 16.25 23.10
N PHE A 175 -14.24 17.39 22.87
CA PHE A 175 -14.21 18.51 23.83
C PHE A 175 -15.58 19.17 24.06
N GLY A 176 -16.43 19.23 23.04
CA GLY A 176 -17.79 19.76 23.20
C GLY A 176 -18.67 18.97 24.18
N ARG A 177 -18.25 17.75 24.56
CA ARG A 177 -19.04 16.81 25.38
C ARG A 177 -18.62 16.76 26.85
N CYS A 178 -17.37 17.10 27.18
CA CYS A 178 -16.88 17.08 28.57
C CYS A 178 -17.52 18.17 29.46
N ASN A 179 -18.21 19.14 28.84
CA ASN A 179 -18.84 20.27 29.52
C ASN A 179 -20.32 20.05 29.88
N SER A 180 -20.93 18.92 29.50
CA SER A 180 -22.35 18.62 29.81
C SER A 180 -22.48 17.59 30.94
N PRO A 181 -23.15 17.89 32.07
CA PRO A 181 -23.35 16.93 33.16
C PRO A 181 -24.44 15.92 32.76
N MET A 182 -24.11 14.62 32.64
CA MET A 182 -25.06 13.60 32.17
C MET A 182 -25.18 12.42 33.15
N ARG A 183 -26.40 11.86 33.27
CA ARG A 183 -26.76 10.77 34.21
C ARG A 183 -26.25 9.40 33.74
N ALA A 184 -25.93 8.52 34.68
CA ALA A 184 -25.31 7.20 34.45
C ALA A 184 -26.11 6.22 33.56
N ILE A 185 -27.44 6.31 33.50
CA ILE A 185 -28.28 5.42 32.68
C ILE A 185 -28.30 5.86 31.21
N GLU A 186 -28.25 7.17 30.95
CA GLU A 186 -28.06 7.68 29.58
C GLU A 186 -26.63 7.44 29.09
N MET A 187 -25.64 7.29 29.99
CA MET A 187 -24.26 7.00 29.61
C MET A 187 -24.12 5.67 28.87
N VAL A 188 -24.83 4.60 29.23
CA VAL A 188 -24.68 3.28 28.57
C VAL A 188 -25.22 3.32 27.13
N GLN A 189 -26.40 3.92 26.91
CA GLN A 189 -26.96 4.08 25.55
C GLN A 189 -26.12 5.03 24.70
N LEU A 190 -25.61 6.10 25.32
CA LEU A 190 -24.79 7.09 24.65
C LEU A 190 -23.39 6.55 24.29
N GLN A 191 -22.79 5.72 25.15
CA GLN A 191 -21.48 5.11 24.92
C GLN A 191 -21.47 4.25 23.65
N THR A 192 -22.51 3.43 23.43
CA THR A 192 -22.65 2.60 22.22
C THR A 192 -22.81 3.46 20.96
N LEU A 193 -23.66 4.49 21.01
CA LEU A 193 -23.82 5.44 19.90
C LEU A 193 -22.55 6.26 19.60
N LEU A 194 -21.74 6.55 20.62
CA LEU A 194 -20.46 7.24 20.46
C LEU A 194 -19.44 6.34 19.77
N ILE A 195 -19.38 5.06 20.15
CA ILE A 195 -18.52 4.06 19.50
C ILE A 195 -18.87 3.97 18.02
N ASP A 196 -20.14 3.76 17.69
CA ASP A 196 -20.59 3.61 16.30
C ASP A 196 -20.35 4.88 15.47
N ARG A 197 -20.55 6.06 16.07
CA ARG A 197 -20.27 7.35 15.41
C ARG A 197 -18.80 7.60 15.19
N GLU A 198 -17.93 7.27 16.16
CA GLU A 198 -16.48 7.39 16.00
C GLU A 198 -16.01 6.50 14.84
N VAL A 199 -16.41 5.22 14.82
CA VAL A 199 -16.06 4.30 13.71
C VAL A 199 -16.61 4.79 12.37
N ALA A 200 -17.87 5.22 12.33
CA ALA A 200 -18.50 5.73 11.11
C ALA A 200 -17.84 7.01 10.60
N LEU A 201 -17.48 7.95 11.48
CA LEU A 201 -16.75 9.16 11.10
C LEU A 201 -15.35 8.85 10.61
N MET A 202 -14.69 7.86 11.23
CA MET A 202 -13.39 7.42 10.76
C MET A 202 -13.45 6.86 9.33
N MET A 203 -14.46 6.04 9.05
CA MET A 203 -14.75 5.54 7.69
C MET A 203 -15.08 6.65 6.70
N LEU A 204 -15.98 7.56 7.11
CA LEU A 204 -16.44 8.66 6.27
C LEU A 204 -15.28 9.58 5.89
N MET A 205 -14.38 9.90 6.82
CA MET A 205 -13.23 10.76 6.53
C MET A 205 -12.21 10.09 5.60
N ALA A 206 -11.98 8.77 5.75
CA ALA A 206 -11.15 8.03 4.81
C ALA A 206 -11.76 8.04 3.40
N TYR A 207 -13.07 7.79 3.28
CA TYR A 207 -13.77 7.86 2.00
C TYR A 207 -13.82 9.28 1.42
N LEU A 208 -13.96 10.31 2.26
CA LEU A 208 -13.89 11.71 1.82
C LEU A 208 -12.51 12.02 1.22
N SER A 209 -11.43 11.52 1.82
CA SER A 209 -10.08 11.70 1.27
C SER A 209 -9.90 11.02 -0.10
N TYR A 210 -10.55 9.87 -0.31
CA TYR A 210 -10.62 9.23 -1.63
C TYR A 210 -11.35 10.12 -2.64
N MET A 211 -12.54 10.62 -2.29
CA MET A 211 -13.35 11.44 -3.19
C MET A 211 -12.71 12.79 -3.52
N LEU A 212 -12.02 13.42 -2.57
CA LEU A 212 -11.26 14.64 -2.83
C LEU A 212 -10.10 14.37 -3.80
N ALA A 213 -9.42 13.24 -3.69
CA ALA A 213 -8.34 12.90 -4.61
C ALA A 213 -8.83 12.67 -6.03
N GLU A 214 -9.96 11.94 -6.20
CA GLU A 214 -10.60 11.77 -7.51
C GLU A 214 -11.02 13.12 -8.11
N LEU A 215 -11.58 14.03 -7.31
CA LEU A 215 -11.98 15.36 -7.74
C LEU A 215 -10.79 16.20 -8.26
N PHE A 216 -9.61 16.03 -7.67
CA PHE A 216 -8.38 16.72 -8.07
C PHE A 216 -7.55 15.95 -9.11
N TYR A 217 -8.07 14.84 -9.67
CA TYR A 217 -7.34 13.97 -10.60
C TYR A 217 -5.99 13.47 -10.04
N LEU A 218 -5.94 13.20 -8.74
CA LEU A 218 -4.78 12.68 -8.03
C LEU A 218 -4.92 11.17 -7.76
N SER A 219 -3.85 10.51 -7.30
CA SER A 219 -3.94 9.10 -6.88
C SER A 219 -4.74 8.98 -5.58
N ALA A 220 -5.98 8.50 -5.70
CA ALA A 220 -6.90 8.36 -4.58
C ALA A 220 -6.44 7.32 -3.56
N ILE A 221 -5.87 6.21 -4.03
CA ILE A 221 -5.35 5.15 -3.18
C ILE A 221 -4.15 5.64 -2.34
N LEU A 222 -3.23 6.38 -2.94
CA LEU A 222 -2.09 6.98 -2.23
C LEU A 222 -2.54 8.02 -1.21
N THR A 223 -3.54 8.84 -1.55
CA THR A 223 -4.13 9.84 -0.64
C THR A 223 -4.75 9.16 0.59
N VAL A 224 -5.53 8.10 0.40
CA VAL A 224 -6.13 7.32 1.50
C VAL A 224 -5.06 6.70 2.39
N PHE A 225 -3.98 6.17 1.80
CA PHE A 225 -2.85 5.62 2.53
C PHE A 225 -2.21 6.64 3.49
N PHE A 226 -1.84 7.83 3.00
CA PHE A 226 -1.24 8.86 3.85
C PHE A 226 -2.24 9.47 4.84
N CYS A 227 -3.49 9.69 4.41
CA CYS A 227 -4.59 10.09 5.29
C CYS A 227 -4.68 9.17 6.50
N ARG A 228 -4.61 7.87 6.25
CA ARG A 228 -4.65 6.88 7.30
C ARG A 228 -3.40 6.86 8.18
N ILE A 229 -2.20 6.98 7.62
CA ILE A 229 -0.97 7.07 8.43
C ILE A 229 -1.12 8.19 9.46
N VAL A 230 -1.55 9.37 9.02
CA VAL A 230 -1.76 10.53 9.89
C VAL A 230 -2.88 10.26 10.90
N MET A 231 -4.01 9.71 10.45
CA MET A 231 -5.15 9.39 11.31
C MET A 231 -4.80 8.37 12.41
N SER A 232 -4.06 7.32 12.07
CA SER A 232 -3.61 6.32 13.04
C SER A 232 -2.62 6.89 14.08
N HIS A 233 -1.95 8.00 13.77
CA HIS A 233 -1.06 8.67 14.70
C HIS A 233 -1.79 9.69 15.56
N TYR A 234 -2.62 10.56 14.98
CA TYR A 234 -3.24 11.67 15.70
C TYR A 234 -4.65 11.36 16.18
N THR A 235 -5.48 10.76 15.35
CA THR A 235 -6.87 10.44 15.69
C THR A 235 -6.95 9.33 16.72
N TRP A 236 -6.03 8.36 16.67
CA TRP A 236 -5.98 7.25 17.63
C TRP A 236 -6.06 7.71 19.08
N HIS A 237 -5.28 8.74 19.44
CA HIS A 237 -5.23 9.27 20.81
C HIS A 237 -6.51 10.01 21.25
N ASN A 238 -7.38 10.39 20.32
CA ASN A 238 -8.63 11.11 20.58
C ASN A 238 -9.87 10.18 20.60
N VAL A 239 -9.73 8.91 20.24
CA VAL A 239 -10.82 7.91 20.14
C VAL A 239 -10.89 7.06 21.42
N THR A 240 -12.09 6.65 21.82
CA THR A 240 -12.34 5.82 23.01
C THR A 240 -11.76 4.40 22.88
N GLU A 241 -11.35 3.79 24.00
CA GLU A 241 -10.73 2.45 23.99
C GLU A 241 -11.66 1.36 23.42
N SER A 242 -12.97 1.45 23.70
CA SER A 242 -13.97 0.54 23.12
C SER A 242 -14.08 0.69 21.60
N SER A 243 -14.08 1.92 21.08
CA SER A 243 -14.11 2.20 19.64
C SER A 243 -12.85 1.71 18.93
N ARG A 244 -11.69 1.81 19.58
CA ARG A 244 -10.43 1.25 19.07
C ARG A 244 -10.50 -0.26 18.86
N VAL A 245 -11.07 -1.01 19.81
CA VAL A 245 -11.24 -2.46 19.71
C VAL A 245 -12.25 -2.82 18.62
N THR A 246 -13.41 -2.14 18.57
CA THR A 246 -14.43 -2.38 17.54
C THR A 246 -13.90 -2.10 16.14
N THR A 247 -13.25 -0.95 15.94
CA THR A 247 -12.62 -0.57 14.67
C THR A 247 -11.58 -1.61 14.23
N LYS A 248 -10.85 -2.17 15.21
CA LYS A 248 -9.87 -3.22 14.94
C LYS A 248 -10.48 -4.45 14.29
N HIS A 249 -11.48 -5.01 14.96
CA HIS A 249 -12.12 -6.23 14.47
C HIS A 249 -12.92 -5.96 13.19
N ALA A 250 -13.64 -4.84 13.10
CA ALA A 250 -14.43 -4.49 11.93
C ALA A 250 -13.59 -4.35 10.65
N PHE A 251 -12.46 -3.65 10.69
CA PHE A 251 -11.60 -3.52 9.50
C PHE A 251 -10.80 -4.78 9.19
N ALA A 252 -10.42 -5.56 10.20
CA ALA A 252 -9.79 -6.85 9.97
C ALA A 252 -10.73 -7.82 9.24
N THR A 253 -11.99 -7.94 9.68
CA THR A 253 -12.99 -8.81 9.03
C THR A 253 -13.37 -8.31 7.65
N LEU A 254 -13.61 -7.00 7.48
CA LEU A 254 -13.97 -6.43 6.19
C LEU A 254 -12.82 -6.58 5.19
N SER A 255 -11.57 -6.36 5.61
CA SER A 255 -10.39 -6.54 4.76
C SER A 255 -10.21 -7.99 4.34
N PHE A 256 -10.43 -8.95 5.25
CA PHE A 256 -10.38 -10.38 4.94
C PHE A 256 -11.46 -10.78 3.92
N VAL A 257 -12.68 -10.26 4.07
CA VAL A 257 -13.77 -10.49 3.11
C VAL A 257 -13.43 -9.88 1.74
N CYS A 258 -12.91 -8.65 1.70
CA CYS A 258 -12.45 -8.00 0.48
C CYS A 258 -11.34 -8.79 -0.23
N GLU A 259 -10.38 -9.32 0.53
CA GLU A 259 -9.28 -10.15 0.03
C GLU A 259 -9.81 -11.46 -0.60
N ILE A 260 -10.77 -12.12 0.04
CA ILE A 260 -11.47 -13.29 -0.53
C ILE A 260 -12.15 -12.93 -1.85
N PHE A 261 -12.86 -11.80 -1.93
CA PHE A 261 -13.54 -11.38 -3.15
C PHE A 261 -12.57 -11.11 -4.30
N ILE A 262 -11.43 -10.46 -4.02
CA ILE A 262 -10.39 -10.20 -5.04
C ILE A 262 -9.83 -11.53 -5.56
N PHE A 263 -9.43 -12.45 -4.66
CA PHE A 263 -8.89 -13.75 -5.09
C PHE A 263 -9.93 -14.59 -5.82
N LEU A 264 -11.20 -14.55 -5.41
CA LEU A 264 -12.28 -15.25 -6.11
C LEU A 264 -12.48 -14.68 -7.51
N TYR A 265 -12.46 -13.35 -7.67
CA TYR A 265 -12.63 -12.70 -8.97
C TYR A 265 -11.48 -13.03 -9.93
N VAL A 266 -10.23 -12.93 -9.45
CA VAL A 266 -9.04 -13.33 -10.23
C VAL A 266 -9.07 -14.83 -10.54
N GLY A 267 -9.51 -15.67 -9.59
CA GLY A 267 -9.65 -17.11 -9.79
C GLY A 267 -10.71 -17.47 -10.83
N MET A 268 -11.84 -16.77 -10.86
CA MET A 268 -12.86 -16.93 -11.90
C MET A 268 -12.33 -16.52 -13.27
N ASP A 269 -11.65 -15.37 -13.35
CA ASP A 269 -11.00 -14.92 -14.59
C ASP A 269 -9.92 -15.89 -15.07
N ALA A 270 -9.20 -16.53 -14.15
CA ALA A 270 -8.21 -17.55 -14.46
C ALA A 270 -8.82 -18.91 -14.84
N LEU A 271 -10.11 -19.16 -14.61
CA LEU A 271 -10.80 -20.38 -15.04
C LEU A 271 -11.65 -20.18 -16.30
N ASP A 272 -11.69 -18.95 -16.83
CA ASP A 272 -12.44 -18.61 -18.02
C ASP A 272 -11.84 -19.27 -19.28
N ILE A 273 -12.56 -20.26 -19.81
CA ILE A 273 -12.11 -21.09 -20.92
C ILE A 273 -11.88 -20.29 -22.21
N GLU A 274 -12.57 -19.15 -22.39
CA GLU A 274 -12.44 -18.32 -23.58
C GLU A 274 -11.10 -17.59 -23.60
N LYS A 275 -10.65 -17.07 -22.45
CA LYS A 275 -9.33 -16.45 -22.30
C LYS A 275 -8.21 -17.46 -22.51
N TRP A 276 -8.39 -18.69 -22.02
CA TRP A 276 -7.42 -19.78 -22.20
C TRP A 276 -7.40 -20.39 -23.60
N ARG A 277 -8.40 -20.12 -24.45
CA ARG A 277 -8.42 -20.65 -25.81
C ARG A 277 -7.25 -20.13 -26.64
N PHE A 278 -6.89 -18.86 -26.46
CA PHE A 278 -5.70 -18.24 -27.08
C PHE A 278 -4.38 -18.88 -26.62
N VAL A 279 -4.30 -19.28 -25.34
CA VAL A 279 -3.13 -19.96 -24.76
C VAL A 279 -3.05 -21.42 -25.23
N ARG A 280 -4.21 -22.07 -25.44
CA ARG A 280 -4.31 -23.47 -25.87
C ARG A 280 -3.72 -23.71 -27.27
N ASP A 281 -3.72 -22.69 -28.14
CA ASP A 281 -3.12 -22.78 -29.47
C ASP A 281 -1.58 -22.75 -29.45
N SER A 282 -0.95 -22.24 -28.37
CA SER A 282 0.51 -22.23 -28.19
C SER A 282 0.94 -22.42 -26.73
N PRO A 283 0.80 -23.63 -26.15
CA PRO A 283 1.13 -23.86 -24.74
C PRO A 283 2.62 -23.63 -24.42
N GLY A 284 3.51 -23.86 -25.38
CA GLY A 284 4.95 -23.66 -25.21
C GLY A 284 5.34 -22.20 -25.03
N THR A 285 4.72 -21.27 -25.77
CA THR A 285 5.02 -19.83 -25.66
C THR A 285 4.53 -19.27 -24.33
N SER A 286 3.37 -19.71 -23.82
CA SER A 286 2.85 -19.28 -22.52
C SER A 286 3.75 -19.70 -21.36
N ILE A 287 4.26 -20.94 -21.35
CA ILE A 287 5.20 -21.41 -20.32
C ILE A 287 6.49 -20.58 -20.36
N VAL A 288 7.00 -20.30 -21.56
CA VAL A 288 8.20 -19.49 -21.75
C VAL A 288 8.00 -18.04 -21.27
N VAL A 289 6.86 -17.42 -21.62
CA VAL A 289 6.49 -16.06 -21.17
C VAL A 289 6.42 -15.99 -19.65
N SER A 290 5.72 -16.94 -19.02
CA SER A 290 5.60 -17.01 -17.56
C SER A 290 6.96 -17.23 -16.88
N SER A 291 7.81 -18.09 -17.44
CA SER A 291 9.17 -18.32 -16.93
C SER A 291 10.05 -17.06 -17.02
N ILE A 292 9.98 -16.34 -18.14
CA ILE A 292 10.71 -15.09 -18.33
C ILE A 292 10.23 -14.01 -17.36
N LEU A 293 8.91 -13.83 -17.22
CA LEU A 293 8.34 -12.88 -16.27
C LEU A 293 8.76 -13.20 -14.84
N MET A 294 8.68 -14.47 -14.44
CA MET A 294 9.15 -14.93 -13.13
C MET A 294 10.64 -14.61 -12.91
N GLY A 295 11.48 -14.88 -13.92
CA GLY A 295 12.90 -14.54 -13.87
C GLY A 295 13.16 -13.04 -13.75
N LEU A 296 12.45 -12.21 -14.53
CA LEU A 296 12.57 -10.75 -14.48
C LEU A 296 12.14 -10.19 -13.12
N VAL A 297 11.09 -10.72 -12.50
CA VAL A 297 10.64 -10.30 -11.17
C VAL A 297 11.69 -10.67 -10.11
N LEU A 298 12.28 -11.87 -10.17
CA LEU A 298 13.34 -12.29 -9.24
C LEU A 298 14.60 -11.43 -9.37
N ILE A 299 15.02 -11.14 -10.60
CA ILE A 299 16.16 -10.25 -10.88
C ILE A 299 15.84 -8.84 -10.38
N GLY A 300 14.66 -8.31 -10.70
CA GLY A 300 14.21 -7.00 -10.22
C GLY A 300 14.27 -6.89 -8.71
N ARG A 301 13.80 -7.92 -8.00
CA ARG A 301 13.86 -8.01 -6.53
C ARG A 301 15.29 -8.00 -6.00
N ALA A 302 16.17 -8.84 -6.57
CA ALA A 302 17.58 -8.87 -6.16
C ALA A 302 18.26 -7.50 -6.39
N ASP A 303 18.03 -6.91 -7.55
CA ASP A 303 18.70 -5.68 -8.01
C ASP A 303 18.37 -4.45 -7.17
N PHE A 304 17.21 -4.38 -6.50
CA PHE A 304 16.98 -3.30 -5.54
C PHE A 304 17.29 -3.69 -4.09
N VAL A 305 17.07 -4.94 -3.69
CA VAL A 305 17.25 -5.34 -2.28
C VAL A 305 18.72 -5.23 -1.86
N PHE A 306 19.66 -5.74 -2.66
CA PHE A 306 21.09 -5.71 -2.29
C PHE A 306 21.69 -4.28 -2.30
N PRO A 307 21.48 -3.46 -3.34
CA PRO A 307 22.04 -2.11 -3.35
C PRO A 307 21.37 -1.17 -2.35
N LEU A 308 20.04 -1.22 -2.20
CA LEU A 308 19.34 -0.34 -1.24
C LEU A 308 19.65 -0.72 0.21
N SER A 309 19.84 -2.01 0.51
CA SER A 309 20.27 -2.44 1.84
C SER A 309 21.70 -2.01 2.13
N PHE A 310 22.60 -2.02 1.15
CA PHE A 310 23.94 -1.46 1.28
C PHE A 310 23.89 0.05 1.57
N ILE A 311 23.11 0.81 0.80
CA ILE A 311 22.90 2.25 1.02
C ILE A 311 22.29 2.52 2.39
N SER A 312 21.26 1.78 2.79
CA SER A 312 20.63 1.90 4.11
C SER A 312 21.62 1.62 5.25
N ASN A 313 22.50 0.62 5.08
CA ASN A 313 23.54 0.29 6.05
C ASN A 313 24.64 1.34 6.18
N LEU A 314 24.89 2.15 5.14
CA LEU A 314 25.79 3.30 5.21
C LEU A 314 25.18 4.46 6.00
N THR A 315 23.88 4.67 5.88
CA THR A 315 23.16 5.75 6.56
C THR A 315 22.90 5.46 8.05
N ARG A 316 22.98 4.19 8.47
CA ARG A 316 22.77 3.76 9.85
C ARG A 316 24.05 3.87 10.69
N LYS A 317 24.00 4.66 11.77
CA LYS A 317 25.12 4.90 12.70
C LYS A 317 25.34 3.77 13.72
N THR A 318 24.36 2.90 13.96
CA THR A 318 24.39 1.87 15.03
C THR A 318 24.47 0.45 14.46
N LEU A 319 25.38 -0.38 14.99
CA LEU A 319 25.63 -1.77 14.52
C LEU A 319 24.42 -2.71 14.64
N TYR A 320 23.59 -2.55 15.67
CA TYR A 320 22.38 -3.37 15.90
C TYR A 320 21.21 -3.05 14.95
N GLU A 321 21.35 -2.01 14.14
CA GLU A 321 20.35 -1.64 13.14
C GLU A 321 20.77 -2.06 11.74
N LYS A 322 21.96 -2.64 11.52
CA LYS A 322 22.38 -3.02 10.16
C LYS A 322 21.61 -4.24 9.66
N ILE A 323 21.12 -4.17 8.43
CA ILE A 323 20.47 -5.29 7.74
C ILE A 323 21.58 -6.23 7.29
N GLY A 324 21.76 -7.35 7.99
CA GLY A 324 22.78 -8.34 7.65
C GLY A 324 22.37 -9.19 6.44
N LEU A 325 23.34 -9.84 5.80
CA LEU A 325 23.12 -10.73 4.65
C LEU A 325 22.09 -11.84 4.93
N LYS A 326 22.06 -12.37 6.16
CA LYS A 326 21.06 -13.37 6.60
C LYS A 326 19.61 -12.84 6.64
N GLN A 327 19.41 -11.53 6.65
CA GLN A 327 18.08 -10.89 6.63
C GLN A 327 17.70 -10.41 5.22
N GLN A 328 18.63 -10.47 4.25
CA GLN A 328 18.42 -10.04 2.86
C GLN A 328 18.07 -11.22 1.95
N VAL A 329 18.48 -12.44 2.32
CA VAL A 329 18.31 -13.68 1.56
C VAL A 329 17.05 -14.41 1.98
#